data_AF-A0A8S9MU28-F1
#
_entry.id   AF-A0A8S9MU28-F1
#
_cell.length_a   1.000
_cell.length_b   1.000
_cell.length_c   1.000
_cell.angle_alpha   90.00
_cell.angle_beta   90.00
_cell.angle_gamma   90.00
#
_symmetry.space_group_name_H-M   'P 1'
#
loop_
_entity.id
_entity.type
_entity.pdbx_description
1 polymer ?
#
loop_
_entity_poly.entity_id
_entity_poly.type
_entity_poly.pdbx_seq_one_letter_code
_entity_poly.pdbx_strand_id
1 'polypeptide(L)' 'MASMFDLMTDANPEFAEMWWAVHPNINPNHTPEEQAELKRQTERRSSELRDDLDLWV' A
#
# COMPACT_ATOMS: atom_id res chain seq x y z
N MET A 1 13.85 6.17 -12.03
CA MET A 1 13.81 4.79 -11.50
C MET A 1 12.38 4.34 -11.62
N ALA A 2 12.10 3.33 -12.41
CA ALA A 2 10.75 2.77 -12.50
C ALA A 2 10.43 2.09 -11.16
N SER A 3 9.26 2.38 -10.61
CA SER A 3 8.76 1.69 -9.42
C SER A 3 8.62 0.20 -9.74
N MET A 4 8.78 -0.65 -8.73
CA MET A 4 8.47 -2.09 -8.85
C MET A 4 7.02 -2.30 -9.29
N PHE A 5 6.17 -1.31 -9.01
CA PHE A 5 4.79 -1.22 -9.48
C PHE A 5 4.69 -1.00 -11.00
N ASP A 6 5.49 -0.09 -11.57
CA ASP A 6 5.52 0.20 -13.02
C ASP A 6 5.93 -1.06 -13.81
N LEU A 7 6.85 -1.84 -13.25
CA LEU A 7 7.30 -3.11 -13.84
C LEU A 7 6.18 -4.17 -13.84
N MET A 8 5.33 -4.21 -12.82
CA MET A 8 4.20 -5.14 -12.76
C MET A 8 3.06 -4.74 -13.71
N THR A 9 2.82 -3.44 -13.87
CA THR A 9 1.84 -2.96 -14.86
C THR A 9 2.29 -3.16 -16.30
N ASP A 10 3.60 -3.12 -16.56
CA ASP A 10 4.15 -3.39 -17.90
C ASP A 10 4.15 -4.90 -18.22
N ALA A 11 4.38 -5.75 -17.22
CA ALA A 11 4.39 -7.21 -17.38
C ALA A 11 3.00 -7.86 -17.41
N ASN A 12 1.98 -7.25 -16.79
CA ASN A 12 0.63 -7.79 -16.72
C ASN A 12 -0.44 -6.73 -17.10
N PRO A 13 -0.95 -6.78 -18.34
CA PRO A 13 -1.98 -5.86 -18.82
C PRO A 13 -3.30 -5.92 -18.03
N GLU A 14 -3.72 -7.12 -17.58
CA GLU A 14 -4.96 -7.27 -16.80
C GLU A 14 -4.82 -6.63 -15.41
N PHE A 15 -3.63 -6.74 -14.81
CA PHE A 15 -3.32 -6.04 -13.57
C PHE A 15 -3.29 -4.52 -13.77
N ALA A 16 -2.73 -4.04 -14.89
CA ALA A 16 -2.72 -2.63 -15.21
C ALA A 16 -4.14 -2.07 -15.38
N GLU A 17 -5.03 -2.76 -16.11
CA GLU A 17 -6.43 -2.34 -16.28
C GLU A 17 -7.19 -2.29 -14.95
N MET A 18 -7.09 -3.35 -14.14
CA MET A 18 -7.69 -3.38 -12.81
C MET A 18 -7.14 -2.25 -11.93
N TRP A 19 -5.83 -2.01 -11.98
CA TRP A 19 -5.20 -0.94 -11.20
C TRP A 19 -5.71 0.43 -11.63
N TRP A 20 -5.78 0.73 -12.93
CA TRP A 20 -6.35 1.99 -13.43
C TRP A 20 -7.82 2.18 -13.04
N ALA A 21 -8.58 1.11 -12.84
CA ALA A 21 -9.94 1.19 -12.33
C ALA A 21 -10.02 1.52 -10.82
N VAL A 22 -9.04 1.09 -10.02
CA VAL A 22 -9.00 1.29 -8.56
C VAL A 22 -8.26 2.57 -8.16
N HIS A 23 -7.20 2.91 -8.90
CA HIS A 23 -6.31 4.03 -8.61
C HIS A 23 -7.03 5.39 -8.45
N PRO A 24 -8.07 5.74 -9.23
CA PRO A 24 -8.81 6.99 -9.04
C PRO A 24 -9.51 7.10 -7.68
N ASN A 25 -9.82 5.97 -7.04
CA ASN A 25 -10.44 5.93 -5.71
C ASN A 25 -9.42 5.94 -4.56
N ILE A 26 -8.13 5.78 -4.86
CA ILE A 26 -7.05 5.96 -3.89
C ILE A 26 -6.75 7.46 -3.88
N ASN A 27 -7.31 8.20 -2.92
CA ASN A 27 -7.06 9.64 -2.82
C ASN A 27 -5.56 9.88 -2.58
N PRO A 28 -4.79 10.40 -3.55
CA PRO A 28 -3.37 10.64 -3.35
C PRO A 28 -3.12 11.91 -2.53
N ASN A 29 -4.14 12.77 -2.38
CA ASN A 29 -4.09 14.04 -1.68
C ASN A 29 -4.69 13.90 -0.28
N HIS A 30 -4.16 12.97 0.50
CA HIS A 30 -4.46 12.91 1.92
C HIS A 30 -3.98 14.19 2.60
N THR A 31 -4.82 14.77 3.46
CA THR A 31 -4.39 15.90 4.29
C THR A 31 -3.21 15.46 5.18
N PRO A 32 -2.36 16.38 5.66
CA PRO A 32 -1.26 16.02 6.55
C PRO A 32 -1.71 15.23 7.79
N GLU A 33 -2.92 15.50 8.28
CA GLU A 33 -3.55 14.80 9.40
C GLU A 33 -3.94 13.38 9.03
N GLU A 34 -4.56 13.18 7.86
CA GLU A 34 -4.88 11.85 7.33
C GLU A 34 -3.61 11.02 7.06
N GLN A 35 -2.54 11.64 6.56
CA GLN A 35 -1.26 10.96 6.36
C GLN A 35 -0.62 10.54 7.70
N ALA A 36 -0.68 11.41 8.72
CA ALA A 36 -0.19 11.08 10.05
C ALA A 36 -0.99 9.95 10.69
N GLU A 37 -2.31 9.94 10.51
CA GLU A 37 -3.18 8.86 10.98
C GLU A 37 -2.93 7.55 10.23
N LEU A 38 -2.84 7.58 8.90
CA LEU A 38 -2.49 6.41 8.09
C LEU A 38 -1.15 5.82 8.51
N LYS A 39 -0.13 6.66 8.72
CA LYS A 39 1.19 6.22 9.17
C LYS A 39 1.12 5.56 10.56
N ARG A 40 0.38 6.15 11.50
CA ARG A 40 0.14 5.54 12.82
C ARG A 40 -0.57 4.20 12.72
N GLN A 41 -1.56 4.07 11.85
CA GLN A 41 -2.26 2.81 11.62
C GLN A 41 -1.36 1.76 10.97
N THR A 42 -0.52 2.15 10.01
CA THR A 42 0.47 1.26 9.40
C THR A 42 1.50 0.79 10.42
N GLU A 43 2.04 1.68 11.24
CA GLU A 43 2.99 1.34 12.30
C GLU A 43 2.35 0.39 13.32
N ARG A 44 1.12 0.66 13.73
CA ARG A 44 0.37 -0.22 14.65
C ARG A 44 0.14 -1.61 14.07
N ARG A 45 -0.39 -1.72 12.85
CA ARG A 45 -0.60 -3.03 12.21
C ARG A 45 0.73 -3.74 11.95
N SER A 46 1.79 -3.02 11.63
CA SER A 46 3.12 -3.61 11.46
C SER A 46 3.68 -4.15 12.77
N SER A 47 3.41 -3.49 13.91
CA SER A 47 3.76 -4.03 15.22
C SER A 47 2.93 -5.26 15.56
N GLU A 48 1.61 -5.20 15.38
CA GLU A 48 0.72 -6.36 15.61
C GLU A 48 1.14 -7.59 14.77
N LEU A 49 1.49 -7.39 13.49
CA LEU A 49 2.00 -8.47 12.64
C LEU A 49 3.38 -8.99 13.05
N ARG A 50 4.24 -8.14 13.61
CA ARG A 50 5.56 -8.55 14.12
C ARG A 50 5.41 -9.33 15.42
N ASP A 51 4.55 -8.87 16.32
CA ASP A 51 4.25 -9.55 17.58
C ASP A 51 3.60 -10.92 17.30
N ASP A 52 2.71 -11.00 16.31
CA ASP A 52 2.16 -12.27 15.84
C ASP A 52 3.27 -13.17 15.26
N LEU A 53 4.18 -12.63 14.44
CA LEU A 53 5.32 -13.40 13.90
C LEU A 53 6.26 -13.93 14.98
N ASP A 54 6.56 -13.13 16.01
CA ASP A 54 7.40 -13.52 17.15
C ASP A 54 6.72 -14.59 18.03
N LEU A 55 5.38 -14.66 18.05
CA LEU A 55 4.64 -15.69 18.79
C LEU A 55 4.74 -17.09 18.12
N TRP A 56 5.16 -17.17 16.87
CA TRP A 56 5.34 -18.43 16.12
C TRP A 56 6.81 -18.91 16.04
N VAL A 57 7.75 -18.25 16.73
CA VAL A 57 9.19 -18.60 16.79
C VAL A 57 9.56 -19.17 18.17
#